data_AF-A0A350M741-F1
#
_entry.id   AF-A0A350M741-F1
#
_cell.length_a   1.000
_cell.length_b   1.000
_cell.length_c   1.000
_cell.angle_alpha   90.00
_cell.angle_beta   90.00
_cell.angle_gamma   90.00
#
_symmetry.space_group_name_H-M   'P 1'
#
loop_
_entity.id
_entity.type
_entity.pdbx_description
1 polymer ?
#
loop_
_entity_poly.entity_id
_entity_poly.type
_entity_poly.pdbx_seq_one_letter_code
_entity_poly.pdbx_strand_id
1 'polypeptide(L)'
;MIQTLFKDLLKEIIIWFKKLWFESKLKARLKMIEIQNEIEYEQELKKSFKPTLTEHKVDPKIQTGKSAKLGGALQLSAPWKKIKSK
;
A
#
# COMPACT_ATOMS: atom_id res chain seq x y z
N MET A 1 -8.42 26.09 54.23
CA MET A 1 -9.20 26.59 53.08
C MET A 1 -8.36 26.71 51.81
N ILE A 2 -7.13 27.26 51.85
CA ILE A 2 -6.26 27.33 50.65
C ILE A 2 -5.86 25.94 50.12
N GLN A 3 -5.57 24.97 51.00
CA GLN A 3 -5.11 23.62 50.62
C GLN A 3 -6.17 22.78 49.89
N THR A 4 -7.46 23.02 50.13
CA THR A 4 -8.54 22.30 49.44
C THR A 4 -8.68 22.80 48.00
N LEU A 5 -8.59 24.11 47.79
CA LEU A 5 -8.61 24.71 46.45
C LEU A 5 -7.44 24.24 45.58
N PHE A 6 -6.23 24.14 46.14
CA PHE A 6 -5.07 23.59 45.42
C PHE A 6 -5.24 22.11 45.06
N LYS A 7 -5.84 21.30 45.95
CA LYS A 7 -6.11 19.89 45.68
C LYS A 7 -7.13 19.70 44.56
N ASP A 8 -8.18 20.53 44.52
CA ASP A 8 -9.18 20.49 43.46
C ASP A 8 -8.59 20.94 42.12
N LEU A 9 -7.76 22.00 42.12
CA LEU A 9 -7.07 22.47 40.91
C LEU A 9 -6.13 21.40 40.33
N LEU A 10 -5.34 20.74 41.19
CA LEU A 10 -4.45 19.64 40.78
C LEU A 10 -5.25 18.44 40.24
N LYS A 11 -6.39 18.13 40.85
CA LYS A 11 -7.26 17.04 40.40
C LYS A 11 -7.80 17.30 39.00
N GLU A 12 -8.25 18.51 38.71
CA GLU A 12 -8.68 18.89 37.36
C GLU A 12 -7.53 18.85 36.35
N ILE A 13 -6.34 19.35 36.70
CA ILE A 13 -5.17 19.29 35.83
C ILE A 13 -4.82 17.83 35.49
N ILE A 14 -4.88 16.91 36.45
CA ILE A 14 -4.63 15.49 36.21
C ILE A 14 -5.67 14.89 35.26
N ILE A 15 -6.95 15.23 35.42
CA ILE A 15 -8.02 14.77 34.53
C ILE A 15 -7.78 15.31 33.10
N TRP A 16 -7.42 16.59 32.99
CA TRP A 16 -7.11 17.22 31.72
C TRP A 16 -5.91 16.56 31.02
N PHE A 17 -4.83 16.29 31.76
CA PHE A 17 -3.67 15.57 31.23
C PHE A 17 -4.01 14.16 30.76
N LYS A 18 -4.83 13.42 31.51
CA LYS A 18 -5.28 12.08 31.10
C LYS A 18 -6.09 12.13 29.80
N LYS A 19 -6.97 13.13 29.66
CA LYS A 19 -7.76 13.35 28.45
C LYS A 19 -6.85 13.68 27.25
N LEU A 20 -5.92 14.60 27.43
CA LEU A 20 -4.97 14.99 26.39
C LEU A 20 -4.08 13.81 25.95
N TRP A 21 -3.61 13.02 26.91
CA TRP A 21 -2.84 11.80 26.63
C TRP A 21 -3.65 10.78 25.83
N PHE A 22 -4.91 10.56 26.20
CA PHE A 22 -5.80 9.63 25.51
C PHE A 22 -6.09 10.08 24.08
N GLU A 23 -6.43 11.36 23.88
CA GLU A 23 -6.67 11.95 22.56
C GLU A 23 -5.42 11.86 21.67
N SER A 24 -4.25 12.17 22.23
CA SER A 24 -2.97 12.07 21.51
C SER A 24 -2.67 10.63 21.10
N LYS A 25 -2.89 9.67 22.00
CA LYS A 25 -2.68 8.25 21.74
C LYS A 25 -3.64 7.72 20.66
N LEU A 26 -4.92 8.10 20.71
CA LEU A 26 -5.90 7.76 19.69
C LEU A 26 -5.51 8.31 18.32
N LYS A 27 -5.14 9.60 18.26
CA LYS A 27 -4.72 10.24 17.02
C LYS A 27 -3.50 9.57 16.41
N ALA A 28 -2.52 9.19 17.23
CA ALA A 28 -1.34 8.46 16.78
C ALA A 28 -1.71 7.08 16.21
N ARG A 29 -2.62 6.35 16.86
CA ARG A 29 -3.08 5.04 16.40
C ARG A 29 -3.87 5.12 15.10
N LEU A 30 -4.78 6.08 14.98
CA LEU A 30 -5.52 6.31 13.73
C LEU A 30 -4.58 6.66 12.58
N LYS A 31 -3.63 7.58 12.81
CA LYS A 31 -2.64 7.95 11.81
C LYS A 31 -1.78 6.78 11.36
N MET A 32 -1.41 5.88 12.28
CA MET A 32 -0.68 4.66 11.93
C MET A 32 -1.49 3.76 11.01
N ILE A 33 -2.79 3.58 11.29
CA ILE A 33 -3.69 2.76 10.46
C ILE A 33 -3.88 3.40 9.08
N GLU A 34 -4.05 4.72 9.00
CA GLU A 34 -4.17 5.44 7.72
C GLU A 34 -2.94 5.22 6.84
N ILE A 35 -1.74 5.39 7.40
CA ILE A 35 -0.48 5.15 6.68
C ILE A 35 -0.39 3.70 6.21
N GLN A 36 -0.80 2.75 7.05
CA GLN A 36 -0.74 1.33 6.72
C GLN A 36 -1.70 0.97 5.57
N ASN A 37 -2.93 1.49 5.62
CA ASN A 37 -3.91 1.33 4.54
C ASN A 37 -3.44 1.97 3.24
N GLU A 38 -2.83 3.16 3.31
CA GLU A 38 -2.31 3.84 2.12
C GLU A 38 -1.21 3.02 1.44
N ILE A 39 -0.28 2.47 2.23
CA ILE A 39 0.79 1.59 1.74
C ILE A 39 0.21 0.31 1.12
N GLU A 40 -0.74 -0.35 1.80
CA GLU A 40 -1.37 -1.57 1.28
C GLU A 40 -2.12 -1.29 -0.02
N TYR A 41 -2.90 -0.21 -0.07
CA TYR A 41 -3.62 0.20 -1.27
C TYR A 41 -2.67 0.47 -2.45
N GLU A 42 -1.58 1.21 -2.23
CA GLU A 42 -0.59 1.43 -3.28
C GLU A 42 0.04 0.13 -3.78
N GLN A 43 0.33 -0.82 -2.89
CA GLN A 43 0.89 -2.10 -3.27
C GLN A 43 -0.10 -2.93 -4.09
N GLU A 44 -1.36 -2.96 -3.70
CA GLU A 44 -2.43 -3.62 -4.46
C GLU A 44 -2.60 -3.01 -5.84
N LEU A 45 -2.56 -1.68 -5.94
CA LEU A 45 -2.67 -0.95 -7.19
C LEU A 45 -1.47 -1.25 -8.09
N LYS A 46 -0.25 -1.19 -7.55
CA LYS A 46 0.98 -1.57 -8.29
C LYS A 46 0.93 -3.02 -8.77
N LYS A 47 0.45 -3.96 -7.96
CA LYS A 47 0.32 -5.37 -8.38
C LYS A 47 -0.75 -5.55 -9.46
N SER A 48 -1.90 -4.90 -9.29
CA SER A 48 -3.04 -5.04 -10.20
C SER A 48 -2.82 -4.37 -11.55
N PHE A 49 -2.03 -3.29 -11.60
CA PHE A 49 -1.79 -2.50 -12.81
C PHE A 49 -0.38 -2.66 -13.42
N LYS A 50 0.48 -3.53 -12.87
CA LYS A 50 1.76 -3.84 -13.50
C LYS A 50 1.57 -4.85 -14.65
N PRO A 51 1.91 -4.52 -15.90
CA PRO A 51 1.87 -5.48 -16.99
C PRO A 51 2.93 -6.55 -16.78
N THR A 52 2.59 -7.79 -17.12
CA THR A 52 3.52 -8.92 -17.06
C THR A 52 4.24 -9.04 -18.40
N LEU A 53 5.56 -8.93 -18.37
CA LEU A 53 6.43 -9.20 -19.50
C LEU A 53 6.86 -10.67 -19.46
N THR A 54 6.55 -11.42 -20.52
CA THR A 54 6.99 -12.79 -20.69
C THR A 54 7.85 -12.89 -21.94
N GLU A 55 9.06 -13.40 -21.78
CA GLU A 55 9.97 -13.71 -22.89
C GLU A 55 9.80 -15.17 -23.28
N HIS A 56 9.38 -15.43 -24.51
CA HIS A 56 9.28 -16.78 -25.04
C HIS A 56 10.63 -17.21 -25.60
N LYS A 57 10.94 -18.51 -25.56
CA LYS A 57 12.12 -19.05 -26.25
C LYS A 57 11.91 -19.04 -27.76
N VAL A 58 13.00 -18.97 -28.53
CA VAL A 58 12.96 -19.07 -29.99
C VAL A 58 12.34 -20.42 -30.36
N ASP A 59 11.19 -20.41 -31.04
CA ASP A 59 10.57 -21.62 -31.56
C ASP A 59 11.12 -21.90 -32.96
N PRO A 60 11.91 -22.98 -33.16
CA PRO A 60 12.54 -23.29 -34.43
C PRO A 60 11.56 -23.67 -35.54
N LYS A 61 10.29 -23.95 -35.23
CA LYS A 61 9.25 -24.24 -36.24
C LYS A 61 8.62 -22.97 -36.82
N ILE A 62 8.52 -21.89 -36.03
CA ILE A 62 7.83 -20.65 -36.40
C ILE A 62 8.84 -19.56 -36.78
N GLN A 63 9.95 -19.45 -36.04
CA GLN A 63 11.04 -18.51 -36.31
C GLN A 63 12.21 -19.23 -36.99
N THR A 64 12.19 -19.26 -38.33
CA THR A 64 13.28 -19.82 -39.15
C THR A 64 14.15 -18.72 -39.78
N GLY A 65 15.40 -19.07 -40.10
CA GLY A 65 16.35 -18.21 -40.83
C GLY A 65 16.91 -17.04 -40.00
N LYS A 66 16.90 -15.83 -40.57
CA LYS A 66 17.44 -14.62 -39.91
C LYS A 66 16.63 -14.19 -38.68
N SER A 67 15.36 -14.58 -38.57
CA SER A 67 14.49 -14.22 -37.44
C SER A 67 14.89 -14.91 -36.14
N ALA A 68 15.41 -16.15 -36.21
CA ALA A 68 15.92 -16.88 -35.04
C ALA A 68 17.10 -16.19 -34.34
N LYS A 69 17.82 -15.31 -35.07
CA LYS A 69 18.94 -14.52 -34.52
C LYS A 69 18.47 -13.33 -33.68
N LEU A 70 17.20 -12.96 -33.74
CA LEU A 70 16.62 -11.81 -33.03
C LEU A 70 16.14 -12.16 -31.61
N GLY A 71 16.30 -13.41 -31.17
CA GLY A 71 15.76 -13.89 -29.90
C GLY A 71 14.28 -14.25 -30.00
N GLY A 72 13.70 -14.73 -28.89
CA GLY A 72 12.31 -15.17 -28.87
C GLY A 72 11.33 -14.02 -28.64
N ALA A 73 10.04 -14.30 -28.84
CA ALA A 73 9.02 -13.26 -28.81
C ALA A 73 8.84 -12.66 -27.40
N LEU A 74 8.81 -11.33 -27.33
CA LEU A 74 8.42 -10.59 -26.13
C LEU A 74 6.91 -10.38 -26.12
N GLN A 75 6.25 -10.80 -25.04
CA GLN A 75 4.82 -10.60 -24.84
C GLN A 75 4.56 -9.73 -23.61
N LEU A 76 3.86 -8.62 -23.82
CA LEU A 76 3.34 -7.76 -22.76
C LEU A 76 1.86 -8.08 -22.55
N SER A 77 1.52 -8.59 -21.36
CA SER A 77 0.14 -8.87 -20.97
C SER A 77 -0.31 -7.95 -19.86
N ALA A 78 -1.48 -7.34 -20.02
CA ALA A 78 -2.10 -6.50 -19.01
C ALA A 78 -3.13 -7.35 -18.23
N PRO A 79 -2.92 -7.62 -16.93
CA PRO A 79 -3.81 -8.49 -16.14
C PRO A 79 -5.27 -7.99 -16.07
N TRP A 80 -5.52 -6.70 -16.28
CA TRP A 80 -6.86 -6.09 -16.29
C TRP A 80 -7.56 -6.14 -17.65
N LYS A 81 -6.85 -6.47 -18.73
CA LYS A 81 -7.47 -6.60 -20.06
C LYS A 81 -8.12 -7.97 -20.15
N LYS A 82 -9.43 -8.06 -19.83
CA LYS A 82 -10.24 -9.23 -20.21
C LYS A 82 -10.20 -9.35 -21.73
N ILE A 83 -9.35 -10.22 -22.24
CA ILE A 83 -9.33 -10.57 -23.65
C ILE A 83 -10.67 -11.28 -23.91
N LYS A 84 -11.64 -10.54 -24.45
CA LYS A 84 -12.80 -11.18 -25.09
C LYS A 84 -12.24 -11.91 -26.30
N SER A 85 -11.95 -13.20 -26.12
CA SER A 85 -11.75 -14.15 -27.20
C SER A 85 -12.97 -14.04 -28.11
N LYS A 86 -12.74 -13.66 -29.36
CA LYS A 86 -13.76 -13.61 -30.41
C LYS A 86 -13.46 -14.72 -31.40
#